data_AF-A0A0B5FET1-F1
#
_entry.id   AF-A0A0B5FET1-F1
#
_cell.length_a   1.000
_cell.length_b   1.000
_cell.length_c   1.000
_cell.angle_alpha   90.00
_cell.angle_beta   90.00
_cell.angle_gamma   90.00
#
_symmetry.space_group_name_H-M   'P 1'
#
loop_
_entity.id
_entity.type
_entity.pdbx_description
1 polymer ?
#
loop_
_entity_poly.entity_id
_entity_poly.type
_entity_poly.pdbx_seq_one_letter_code
_entity_poly.pdbx_strand_id
1 'polypeptide(L)'
;MVRLILLLLGVDYLRRRARALIWIGAIFLAFGLALIVDALDGVVHFPLKVFAWLLLLEGLATLAIVTIGVGGQRIVRGLKGGTFTVAALLVLFFDQQYGNFWLSMLFGTLFLADGLLQCVAAYVVRYPRWAWAMAGGLLEIAVAIFFYQPYPTHYKGTLPYAIGLGLAFTGWNVLVLAMRARRMRRDFRVEQILGSPEEKRHLWETRPRAPRWEGPPTDSEPALTVHVWTPSGSAKAPARRHPVIDRYIAAVDKNGVISTGHAALESHEGIYVSLYPAKEIDRSPDQFGQLLRATRENDVPGVFQPDYATESKAWCPSTVKVRIRNYSPRQLSAFWETYRLNPTYNLTHRNCSSSVAKALEAAIEGRVGQLPNGADAGWWTFVRLWLTPELWVAAQLRKRAKTMAWTPGLVLDYARAVSMLVDPRPFGWITMSSLALRRMRRSRRAWREAAEQAAVAQAQSNQASHG
;
A
#
# COMPACT_ATOMS: atom_id res chain seq x y z
N MET A 1 1.12 7.99 0.24
CA MET A 1 1.84 7.26 1.30
C MET A 1 1.92 8.05 2.62
N VAL A 2 2.58 9.21 2.66
CA VAL A 2 2.76 10.09 3.86
C VAL A 2 1.52 10.19 4.76
N ARG A 3 0.35 10.54 4.20
CA ARG A 3 -0.89 10.70 4.97
C ARG A 3 -1.41 9.39 5.57
N LEU A 4 -1.19 8.25 4.90
CA LEU A 4 -1.60 6.95 5.41
C LEU A 4 -0.69 6.50 6.56
N ILE A 5 0.62 6.74 6.46
CA ILE A 5 1.57 6.50 7.56
C ILE A 5 1.18 7.33 8.79
N LEU A 6 0.88 8.61 8.58
CA LEU A 6 0.43 9.50 9.65
C LEU A 6 -0.85 9.02 10.31
N LEU A 7 -1.81 8.57 9.50
CA LEU A 7 -3.08 8.02 9.98
C LEU A 7 -2.86 6.73 10.78
N LEU A 8 -2.08 5.78 10.28
CA LEU A 8 -1.89 4.48 10.92
C LEU A 8 -1.05 4.57 12.21
N LEU A 9 0.03 5.35 12.19
CA LEU A 9 0.91 5.54 13.36
C LEU A 9 0.34 6.52 14.38
N GLY A 10 -0.52 7.43 13.94
CA GLY A 10 -1.05 8.51 14.76
C GLY A 10 -0.09 9.69 14.90
N VAL A 11 -0.64 10.83 15.30
CA VAL A 11 0.08 12.10 15.43
C VAL A 11 1.13 12.05 16.54
N ASP A 12 0.77 11.46 17.69
CA ASP A 12 1.65 11.44 18.87
C ASP A 12 2.93 10.63 18.63
N TYR A 13 2.82 9.49 17.95
CA TYR A 13 3.97 8.66 17.58
C TYR A 13 4.99 9.43 16.74
N LEU A 14 4.50 10.15 15.72
CA LEU A 14 5.34 10.90 14.79
C LEU A 14 5.90 12.17 15.42
N ARG A 15 5.13 12.86 16.27
CA ARG A 15 5.57 14.08 16.95
C ARG A 15 6.79 13.82 17.85
N ARG A 16 6.76 12.73 18.64
CA ARG A 16 7.90 12.31 19.49
C ARG A 16 9.18 12.08 18.67
N ARG A 17 9.06 11.64 17.41
CA ARG A 17 10.19 11.33 16.51
C ARG A 17 10.46 12.37 15.44
N ALA A 18 9.76 13.51 15.48
CA ALA A 18 9.82 14.49 14.40
C ALA A 18 11.21 15.12 14.22
N ARG A 19 12.01 15.29 15.28
CA ARG A 19 13.42 15.75 15.17
C ARG A 19 14.26 14.80 14.33
N ALA A 20 14.24 13.51 14.68
CA ALA A 20 14.99 12.50 13.94
C ALA A 20 14.47 12.30 12.52
N LEU A 21 13.15 12.30 12.30
CA LEU A 21 12.59 12.24 10.94
C LEU A 21 12.99 13.45 10.09
N ILE A 22 13.11 14.65 10.67
CA ILE A 22 13.62 15.82 9.95
C ILE A 22 15.08 15.61 9.55
N TRP A 23 15.94 15.13 10.47
CA TRP A 23 17.34 14.84 10.14
C TRP A 23 17.48 13.77 9.06
N ILE A 24 16.74 12.66 9.17
CA ILE A 24 16.73 11.61 8.14
C ILE A 24 16.29 12.19 6.78
N GLY A 25 15.20 12.95 6.77
CA GLY A 25 14.69 13.57 5.56
C GLY A 25 15.67 14.60 4.96
N ALA A 26 16.35 15.38 5.80
CA ALA A 26 17.36 16.36 5.39
C ALA A 26 18.61 15.67 4.83
N ILE A 27 19.09 14.58 5.46
CA ILE A 27 20.22 13.79 4.96
C ILE A 27 19.89 13.18 3.61
N PHE A 28 18.70 12.59 3.45
CA PHE A 28 18.27 12.00 2.18
C PHE A 28 18.14 13.05 1.09
N LEU A 29 17.59 14.22 1.44
CA LEU A 29 17.48 15.34 0.51
C LEU A 29 18.86 15.87 0.09
N ALA A 30 19.75 16.10 1.06
CA ALA A 30 21.10 16.59 0.81
C ALA A 30 21.92 15.61 -0.03
N PHE A 31 21.87 14.31 0.29
CA PHE A 31 22.57 13.28 -0.47
C PHE A 31 21.99 13.11 -1.87
N GLY A 32 20.66 13.18 -2.02
CA GLY A 32 20.01 13.17 -3.34
C GLY A 32 20.43 14.36 -4.21
N LEU A 33 20.49 15.56 -3.63
CA LEU A 33 20.99 16.76 -4.31
C LEU A 33 22.48 16.67 -4.64
N ALA A 34 23.30 16.16 -3.71
CA ALA A 34 24.72 15.96 -3.93
C ALA A 34 25.00 15.00 -5.11
N LEU A 35 24.24 13.91 -5.23
CA LEU A 35 24.34 13.00 -6.39
C LEU A 35 23.94 13.67 -7.70
N ILE A 36 22.92 14.53 -7.69
CA ILE A 36 22.54 15.28 -8.89
C ILE A 36 23.65 16.24 -9.28
N VAL A 37 24.27 16.93 -8.32
CA VAL A 37 25.38 17.88 -8.57
C VAL A 37 26.63 17.16 -9.05
N ASP A 38 27.03 16.05 -8.41
CA ASP A 38 28.16 15.19 -8.83
C ASP A 38 27.95 14.63 -10.25
N ALA A 39 26.71 14.47 -10.68
CA ALA A 39 26.40 13.96 -12.01
C ALA A 39 26.47 15.03 -13.11
N LEU A 40 26.56 16.33 -12.77
CA LEU A 40 26.54 17.43 -13.75
C LEU A 40 27.85 17.57 -14.52
N ASP A 41 28.99 17.30 -13.89
CA ASP A 41 30.32 17.45 -14.50
C ASP A 41 30.75 16.22 -15.33
N GLY A 42 29.95 15.14 -15.27
CA GLY A 42 30.20 13.90 -15.99
C GLY A 42 31.30 13.01 -15.40
N VAL A 43 31.90 13.41 -14.27
CA VAL A 43 32.88 12.62 -13.51
C VAL A 43 32.13 11.94 -12.36
N VAL A 44 31.50 10.81 -12.67
CA VAL A 44 30.69 10.09 -11.69
C VAL A 44 31.60 9.40 -10.66
N HIS A 45 31.68 9.94 -9.45
CA HIS A 45 32.42 9.32 -8.33
C HIS A 45 31.65 8.17 -7.68
N PHE A 46 30.35 8.08 -7.97
CA PHE A 46 29.47 7.05 -7.43
C PHE A 46 29.82 5.64 -7.98
N PRO A 47 29.96 4.61 -7.12
CA PRO A 47 30.36 3.26 -7.54
C PRO A 47 29.21 2.51 -8.24
N LEU A 48 28.94 2.88 -9.51
CA LEU A 48 27.84 2.36 -10.33
C LEU A 48 27.79 0.83 -10.39
N LYS A 49 28.96 0.17 -10.49
CA LYS A 49 29.05 -1.30 -10.55
C LYS A 49 28.56 -1.97 -9.27
N VAL A 50 28.89 -1.42 -8.11
CA VAL A 50 28.46 -1.96 -6.80
C VAL A 50 26.95 -1.82 -6.67
N PHE A 51 26.42 -0.65 -7.04
CA PHE A 51 24.98 -0.42 -7.03
C PHE A 51 24.24 -1.36 -7.99
N ALA A 52 24.76 -1.59 -9.19
CA ALA A 52 24.15 -2.49 -10.16
C ALA A 52 24.12 -3.95 -9.66
N TRP A 53 25.16 -4.42 -8.97
CA TRP A 53 25.14 -5.74 -8.32
C TRP A 53 24.08 -5.83 -7.21
N LEU A 54 23.92 -4.79 -6.38
CA LEU A 54 22.86 -4.75 -5.37
C LEU A 54 21.47 -4.75 -6.00
N LEU A 55 21.28 -3.98 -7.07
CA LEU A 55 20.03 -3.91 -7.80
C LEU A 55 19.69 -5.24 -8.49
N LEU A 56 20.70 -5.94 -9.03
CA LEU A 56 20.54 -7.27 -9.61
C LEU A 56 20.09 -8.28 -8.55
N LEU A 57 20.73 -8.27 -7.38
CA LEU A 57 20.38 -9.14 -6.26
C LEU A 57 18.95 -8.88 -5.80
N GLU A 58 18.53 -7.62 -5.66
CA GLU A 58 17.15 -7.27 -5.31
C GLU A 58 16.16 -7.69 -6.40
N GLY A 59 16.48 -7.46 -7.68
CA GLY A 59 15.65 -7.85 -8.82
C GLY A 59 15.41 -9.35 -8.87
N LEU A 60 16.49 -10.14 -8.79
CA LEU A 60 16.43 -11.61 -8.77
C LEU A 60 15.70 -12.14 -7.54
N ALA A 61 15.97 -11.59 -6.35
CA ALA A 61 15.26 -11.96 -5.12
C ALA A 61 13.76 -11.67 -5.24
N THR A 62 13.38 -10.54 -5.84
CA THR A 62 11.97 -10.18 -6.09
C THR A 62 11.33 -11.12 -7.11
N LEU A 63 12.02 -11.48 -8.19
CA LEU A 63 11.56 -12.42 -9.20
C LEU A 63 11.36 -13.83 -8.63
N ALA A 64 12.28 -14.29 -7.78
CA ALA A 64 12.22 -15.61 -7.13
C ALA A 64 10.94 -15.81 -6.30
N ILE A 65 10.33 -14.72 -5.82
CA ILE A 65 9.11 -14.75 -4.99
C ILE A 65 7.85 -14.28 -5.73
N VAL A 66 7.91 -14.04 -7.05
CA VAL A 66 6.75 -13.59 -7.85
C VAL A 66 5.60 -14.58 -7.76
N THR A 67 5.89 -15.88 -7.77
CA THR A 67 4.90 -16.95 -7.70
C THR A 67 4.15 -17.01 -6.37
N ILE A 68 4.71 -16.42 -5.31
CA ILE A 68 4.19 -16.46 -3.92
C ILE A 68 3.21 -15.29 -3.64
N GLY A 69 2.88 -14.45 -4.64
CA GLY A 69 1.89 -13.37 -4.50
C GLY A 69 0.44 -13.81 -4.79
N VAL A 70 -0.55 -13.09 -4.27
CA VAL A 70 -1.97 -13.27 -4.64
C VAL A 70 -2.41 -12.14 -5.59
N GLY A 71 -3.03 -12.50 -6.72
CA GLY A 71 -3.62 -11.54 -7.68
C GLY A 71 -2.61 -10.54 -8.28
N GLY A 72 -2.99 -9.26 -8.35
CA GLY A 72 -2.19 -8.18 -8.95
C GLY A 72 -0.81 -7.94 -8.32
N GLN A 73 -0.55 -8.47 -7.11
CA GLN A 73 0.78 -8.43 -6.50
C GLN A 73 1.82 -9.19 -7.33
N ARG A 74 1.44 -10.24 -8.05
CA ARG A 74 2.34 -10.99 -8.94
C ARG A 74 2.85 -10.12 -10.09
N ILE A 75 1.94 -9.38 -10.73
CA ILE A 75 2.25 -8.49 -11.84
C ILE A 75 3.17 -7.36 -11.38
N VAL A 76 2.85 -6.72 -10.25
CA VAL A 76 3.66 -5.62 -9.71
C VAL A 76 5.05 -6.09 -9.29
N ARG A 77 5.16 -7.26 -8.63
CA ARG A 77 6.47 -7.85 -8.28
C ARG A 77 7.26 -8.28 -9.52
N GLY A 78 6.59 -8.86 -10.52
CA GLY A 78 7.21 -9.25 -11.78
C GLY A 78 7.75 -8.05 -12.54
N LEU A 79 6.96 -6.98 -12.63
CA LEU A 79 7.38 -5.72 -13.26
C LEU A 79 8.56 -5.10 -12.50
N LYS A 80 8.47 -4.93 -11.17
CA LYS A 80 9.56 -4.38 -10.36
C LYS A 80 10.84 -5.21 -10.52
N GLY A 81 10.74 -6.52 -10.31
CA GLY A 81 11.88 -7.43 -10.38
C GLY A 81 12.51 -7.43 -11.76
N GLY A 82 11.70 -7.51 -12.82
CA GLY A 82 12.13 -7.45 -14.21
C GLY A 82 12.83 -6.15 -14.55
N THR A 83 12.24 -5.00 -14.21
CA THR A 83 12.85 -3.68 -14.45
C THR A 83 14.18 -3.53 -13.71
N PHE A 84 14.28 -4.00 -12.46
CA PHE A 84 15.52 -3.93 -11.68
C PHE A 84 16.60 -4.82 -12.27
N THR A 85 16.26 -6.05 -12.66
CA THR A 85 17.19 -6.97 -13.32
C THR A 85 17.65 -6.40 -14.66
N VAL A 86 16.75 -5.91 -15.52
CA VAL A 86 17.11 -5.33 -16.82
C VAL A 86 18.00 -4.10 -16.63
N ALA A 87 17.64 -3.17 -15.74
CA ALA A 87 18.47 -2.01 -15.44
C ALA A 87 19.86 -2.40 -14.93
N ALA A 88 19.96 -3.40 -14.05
CA ALA A 88 21.25 -3.88 -13.57
C ALA A 88 22.10 -4.53 -14.66
N LEU A 89 21.49 -5.36 -15.53
CA LEU A 89 22.19 -5.97 -16.66
C LEU A 89 22.69 -4.93 -17.66
N LEU A 90 21.91 -3.88 -17.93
CA LEU A 90 22.31 -2.75 -18.77
C LEU A 90 23.54 -2.02 -18.22
N VAL A 91 23.66 -1.89 -16.89
CA VAL A 91 24.82 -1.24 -16.26
C VAL A 91 26.05 -2.16 -16.19
N LEU A 92 25.87 -3.48 -16.03
CA LEU A 92 26.97 -4.43 -15.82
C LEU A 92 27.59 -4.95 -17.12
N PHE A 93 26.78 -5.20 -18.15
CA PHE A 93 27.21 -5.96 -19.33
C PHE A 93 27.34 -5.13 -20.61
N PHE A 94 26.72 -3.95 -20.67
CA PHE A 94 26.85 -3.08 -21.83
C PHE A 94 27.94 -2.04 -21.59
N ASP A 95 28.61 -1.64 -22.67
CA ASP A 95 29.55 -0.54 -22.62
C ASP A 95 28.87 0.71 -22.03
N GLN A 96 29.63 1.51 -21.29
CA GLN A 96 29.13 2.64 -20.52
C GLN A 96 28.34 3.63 -21.39
N GLN A 97 28.65 3.74 -22.69
CA GLN A 97 27.88 4.62 -23.58
C GLN A 97 26.51 4.03 -23.94
N TYR A 98 26.46 2.77 -24.38
CA TYR A 98 25.23 2.12 -24.81
C TYR A 98 24.29 1.78 -23.65
N GLY A 99 24.84 1.33 -22.51
CA GLY A 99 24.07 1.01 -21.31
C GLY A 99 23.35 2.25 -20.76
N ASN A 100 24.09 3.36 -20.62
CA ASN A 100 23.54 4.62 -20.11
C ASN A 100 22.47 5.23 -21.03
N PHE A 101 22.65 5.12 -22.35
CA PHE A 101 21.63 5.53 -23.32
C PHE A 101 20.32 4.78 -23.10
N TRP A 102 20.34 3.44 -23.10
CA TRP A 102 19.14 2.63 -22.91
C TRP A 102 18.51 2.82 -21.54
N LEU A 103 19.32 3.02 -20.50
CA LEU A 103 18.84 3.36 -19.17
C LEU A 103 18.07 4.69 -19.18
N SER A 104 18.56 5.67 -19.93
CA SER A 104 17.94 6.99 -20.06
C SER A 104 16.62 6.90 -20.81
N MET A 105 16.59 6.13 -21.91
CA MET A 105 15.35 5.86 -22.64
C MET A 105 14.32 5.16 -21.76
N LEU A 106 14.73 4.19 -20.94
CA LEU A 106 13.87 3.47 -20.02
C LEU A 106 13.28 4.41 -18.96
N PHE A 107 14.10 5.18 -18.25
CA PHE A 107 13.62 6.12 -17.23
C PHE A 107 12.77 7.23 -17.83
N GLY A 108 13.19 7.82 -18.96
CA GLY A 108 12.42 8.83 -19.67
C GLY A 108 11.03 8.34 -20.05
N THR A 109 10.92 7.12 -20.58
CA THR A 109 9.63 6.52 -20.95
C THR A 109 8.74 6.26 -19.74
N LEU A 110 9.31 5.80 -18.62
CA LEU A 110 8.56 5.59 -17.39
C LEU A 110 8.02 6.90 -16.81
N PHE A 111 8.84 7.95 -16.76
CA PHE A 111 8.42 9.28 -16.32
C PHE A 111 7.38 9.90 -17.26
N LEU A 112 7.54 9.75 -18.57
CA LEU A 112 6.57 10.24 -19.56
C LEU A 112 5.22 9.55 -19.39
N ALA A 113 5.22 8.22 -19.26
CA ALA A 113 4.00 7.44 -19.09
C ALA A 113 3.27 7.81 -17.78
N ASP A 114 3.99 7.92 -16.65
CA ASP A 114 3.39 8.32 -15.37
C ASP A 114 2.84 9.75 -15.43
N GLY A 115 3.62 10.69 -15.98
CA GLY A 115 3.23 12.09 -16.13
C GLY A 115 2.01 12.28 -17.01
N LEU A 116 1.94 11.61 -18.17
CA LEU A 116 0.78 11.64 -19.06
C LEU A 116 -0.47 11.04 -18.39
N LEU A 117 -0.34 9.87 -17.76
CA LEU A 117 -1.45 9.23 -17.05
C LEU A 117 -1.96 10.12 -15.90
N GLN A 118 -1.06 10.76 -15.17
CA GLN A 118 -1.41 11.70 -14.09
C GLN A 118 -2.13 12.94 -14.62
N CYS A 119 -1.68 13.51 -15.74
CA CYS A 119 -2.32 14.65 -16.40
C CYS A 119 -3.72 14.29 -16.90
N VAL A 120 -3.87 13.16 -17.59
CA VAL A 120 -5.19 12.67 -18.08
C VAL A 120 -6.14 12.44 -16.91
N ALA A 121 -5.69 11.77 -15.84
CA ALA A 121 -6.53 11.53 -14.66
C ALA A 121 -6.95 12.84 -13.98
N ALA A 122 -6.04 13.81 -13.85
CA ALA A 122 -6.35 15.12 -13.28
C ALA A 122 -7.35 15.91 -14.13
N TYR A 123 -7.20 15.88 -15.46
CA TYR A 123 -8.06 16.56 -16.41
C TYR A 123 -9.49 15.99 -16.43
N VAL A 124 -9.63 14.67 -16.44
CA VAL A 124 -10.92 13.97 -16.50
C VAL A 124 -11.70 14.12 -15.20
N VAL A 125 -11.06 13.91 -14.05
CA VAL A 125 -11.77 13.75 -12.77
C VAL A 125 -11.98 15.08 -12.04
N ARG A 126 -11.07 16.05 -12.21
CA ARG A 126 -11.12 17.39 -11.60
C ARG A 126 -11.38 17.40 -10.08
N TYR A 127 -10.74 16.49 -9.35
CA TYR A 127 -10.86 16.43 -7.88
C TYR A 127 -10.27 17.68 -7.18
N PRO A 128 -10.59 17.92 -5.90
CA PRO A 128 -10.07 19.06 -5.15
C PRO A 128 -8.53 19.00 -5.09
N ARG A 129 -7.86 19.93 -5.79
CA ARG A 129 -6.39 20.01 -6.06
C ARG A 129 -5.88 19.36 -7.35
N TRP A 130 -6.74 19.11 -8.34
CA TRP A 130 -6.32 18.61 -9.66
C TRP A 130 -5.21 19.46 -10.31
N ALA A 131 -5.21 20.78 -10.10
CA ALA A 131 -4.17 21.68 -10.64
C ALA A 131 -2.75 21.33 -10.13
N TRP A 132 -2.61 20.94 -8.85
CA TRP A 132 -1.32 20.52 -8.31
C TRP A 132 -0.86 19.17 -8.86
N ALA A 133 -1.80 18.27 -9.14
CA ALA A 133 -1.47 17.00 -9.78
C ALA A 133 -1.13 17.17 -11.27
N MET A 134 -1.79 18.12 -11.95
CA MET A 134 -1.42 18.53 -13.30
C MET A 134 -0.01 19.12 -13.32
N ALA A 135 0.31 20.05 -12.42
CA ALA A 135 1.66 20.59 -12.29
C ALA A 135 2.72 19.51 -12.00
N GLY A 136 2.39 18.55 -11.13
CA GLY A 136 3.26 17.39 -10.87
C GLY A 136 3.47 16.50 -12.09
N GLY A 137 2.42 16.23 -12.87
CA GLY A 137 2.51 15.44 -14.10
C GLY A 137 3.29 16.17 -15.21
N LEU A 138 3.13 17.49 -15.33
CA LEU A 138 3.93 18.31 -16.23
C LEU A 138 5.41 18.34 -15.82
N LEU A 139 5.71 18.36 -14.52
CA LEU A 139 7.07 18.24 -14.02
C LEU A 139 7.69 16.87 -14.36
N GLU A 140 6.94 15.78 -14.21
CA GLU A 140 7.38 14.44 -14.62
C GLU A 140 7.66 14.36 -16.12
N ILE A 141 6.83 15.01 -16.95
CA ILE A 141 7.06 15.12 -18.41
C ILE A 141 8.34 15.93 -18.69
N ALA A 142 8.58 17.03 -17.97
CA ALA A 142 9.81 17.82 -18.13
C ALA A 142 11.06 17.00 -17.75
N VAL A 143 10.98 16.23 -16.67
CA VAL A 143 12.03 15.27 -16.28
C VAL A 143 12.22 14.21 -17.37
N ALA A 144 11.15 13.68 -17.96
CA ALA A 144 11.25 12.72 -19.06
C ALA A 144 11.98 13.30 -20.28
N ILE A 145 11.67 14.55 -20.67
CA ILE A 145 12.36 15.26 -21.74
C ILE A 145 13.86 15.39 -21.44
N PHE A 146 14.21 15.72 -20.19
CA PHE A 146 15.61 15.77 -19.75
C PHE A 146 16.31 14.41 -19.94
N PHE A 147 15.67 13.30 -19.56
CA PHE A 147 16.24 11.96 -19.78
C PHE A 147 16.35 11.56 -21.26
N TYR A 148 15.51 12.08 -22.15
CA TYR A 148 15.64 11.82 -23.59
C TYR A 148 16.74 12.64 -24.26
N GLN A 149 17.16 13.74 -23.63
CA GLN A 149 18.22 14.57 -24.17
C GLN A 149 19.59 14.03 -23.74
N PRO A 150 20.60 14.10 -24.63
CA PRO A 150 21.97 13.75 -24.28
C PRO A 150 22.60 14.78 -23.34
N TYR A 151 22.08 16.00 -23.26
CA TYR A 151 22.58 17.06 -22.39
C TYR A 151 22.26 16.77 -20.91
N PRO A 152 23.16 17.06 -19.94
CA PRO A 152 24.47 17.71 -20.09
C PRO A 152 25.65 16.75 -20.31
N THR A 153 25.51 15.46 -19.99
CA THR A 153 26.67 14.54 -19.85
C THR A 153 26.75 13.41 -20.89
N HIS A 154 26.02 13.51 -22.00
CA HIS A 154 25.82 12.41 -22.96
C HIS A 154 25.40 11.10 -22.27
N TYR A 155 24.35 11.17 -21.44
CA TYR A 155 23.77 10.07 -20.66
C TYR A 155 24.62 9.47 -19.53
N LYS A 156 25.88 9.87 -19.35
CA LYS A 156 26.74 9.32 -18.28
C LYS A 156 26.16 9.50 -16.86
N GLY A 157 25.46 10.62 -16.61
CA GLY A 157 24.83 10.94 -15.34
C GLY A 157 23.46 10.28 -15.09
N THR A 158 22.90 9.52 -16.04
CA THR A 158 21.52 9.01 -15.99
C THR A 158 21.19 8.27 -14.69
N LEU A 159 22.02 7.30 -14.30
CA LEU A 159 21.78 6.51 -13.09
C LEU A 159 21.90 7.37 -11.81
N PRO A 160 22.97 8.18 -11.62
CA PRO A 160 23.04 9.17 -10.54
C PRO A 160 21.84 10.13 -10.48
N TYR A 161 21.37 10.65 -11.62
CA TYR A 161 20.19 11.53 -11.66
C TYR A 161 18.93 10.79 -11.16
N ALA A 162 18.69 9.56 -11.63
CA ALA A 162 17.54 8.77 -11.22
C ALA A 162 17.56 8.47 -9.71
N ILE A 163 18.71 8.05 -9.17
CA ILE A 163 18.88 7.77 -7.74
C ILE A 163 18.76 9.06 -6.93
N GLY A 164 19.41 10.13 -7.37
CA GLY A 164 19.41 11.44 -6.73
C GLY A 164 17.99 12.03 -6.63
N LEU A 165 17.23 11.98 -7.72
CA LEU A 165 15.81 12.38 -7.75
C LEU A 165 14.98 11.52 -6.80
N GLY A 166 15.17 10.20 -6.79
CA GLY A 166 14.46 9.29 -5.89
C GLY A 166 14.74 9.58 -4.41
N LEU A 167 16.00 9.83 -4.04
CA LEU A 167 16.41 10.19 -2.69
C LEU A 167 15.92 11.58 -2.29
N ALA A 168 16.05 12.57 -3.17
CA ALA A 168 15.57 13.92 -2.94
C ALA A 168 14.05 13.93 -2.71
N PHE A 169 13.30 13.22 -3.54
CA PHE A 169 11.84 13.12 -3.40
C PHE A 169 11.45 12.36 -2.12
N THR A 170 12.17 11.30 -1.76
CA THR A 170 11.95 10.57 -0.51
C THR A 170 12.23 11.45 0.71
N GLY A 171 13.38 12.14 0.72
CA GLY A 171 13.77 13.07 1.78
C GLY A 171 12.77 14.21 1.96
N TRP A 172 12.35 14.83 0.86
CA TRP A 172 11.31 15.86 0.83
C TRP A 172 9.98 15.36 1.43
N ASN A 173 9.51 14.17 1.04
CA ASN A 173 8.28 13.59 1.58
C ASN A 173 8.36 13.31 3.09
N VAL A 174 9.50 12.82 3.57
CA VAL A 174 9.74 12.60 5.00
C VAL A 174 9.79 13.93 5.77
N LEU A 175 10.43 14.95 5.21
CA LEU A 175 10.46 16.30 5.77
C LEU A 175 9.05 16.89 5.89
N VAL A 176 8.26 16.81 4.81
CA VAL A 176 6.86 17.27 4.81
C VAL A 176 6.03 16.50 5.84
N LEU A 177 6.21 15.19 5.96
CA LEU A 177 5.55 14.37 6.97
C LEU A 177 5.87 14.86 8.39
N ALA A 178 7.15 15.01 8.69
CA ALA A 178 7.63 15.39 10.01
C ALA A 178 7.21 16.82 10.38
N MET A 179 7.29 17.76 9.43
CA MET A 179 6.83 19.15 9.61
C MET A 179 5.33 19.24 9.84
N ARG A 180 4.51 18.43 9.13
CA ARG A 180 3.06 18.37 9.36
C ARG A 180 2.73 17.76 10.72
N ALA A 181 3.42 16.69 11.12
CA ALA A 181 3.26 16.09 12.44
C ALA A 181 3.59 17.07 13.57
N ARG A 182 4.56 17.97 13.40
CA ARG A 182 4.85 19.04 14.37
C ARG A 182 3.79 20.13 14.44
N ARG A 183 3.20 20.50 13.29
CA ARG A 183 2.26 21.62 13.19
C ARG A 183 0.84 21.29 13.64
N MET A 184 0.45 20.02 13.70
CA MET A 184 -0.87 19.64 14.20
C MET A 184 -0.94 19.82 15.72
N ARG A 185 -1.65 20.88 16.14
CA ARG A 185 -1.97 21.12 17.55
C ARG A 185 -2.95 20.06 18.04
N ARG A 186 -2.56 19.32 19.07
CA ARG A 186 -3.46 18.91 20.14
C ARG A 186 -2.76 19.25 21.44
N ASP A 187 -3.46 20.01 22.27
CA ASP A 187 -3.03 20.38 23.61
C ASP A 187 -2.91 19.09 24.44
N PHE A 188 -1.69 18.57 24.53
CA PHE A 188 -1.27 17.63 25.57
C PHE A 188 0.20 17.89 25.82
N ARG A 189 0.50 18.45 27.00
CA ARG A 189 1.85 18.69 27.49
C ARG A 189 2.45 17.34 27.89
N VAL A 190 3.36 16.82 27.06
CA VAL A 190 4.12 15.58 27.34
C VAL A 190 5.31 15.85 28.29
N GLU A 191 5.43 17.07 28.80
CA GLU A 191 6.40 17.43 29.84
C GLU A 191 6.00 16.92 31.24
N GLN A 192 4.81 16.31 31.42
CA GLN A 192 4.39 15.67 32.68
C GLN A 192 4.67 14.15 32.77
N ILE A 193 5.32 13.53 31.79
CA ILE A 193 5.69 12.10 31.81
C ILE A 193 7.18 11.92 31.51
N LEU A 194 8.03 12.64 32.25
CA LEU A 194 9.47 12.37 32.30
C LEU A 194 9.77 11.56 33.56
N GLY A 195 9.38 10.28 33.53
CA GLY A 195 9.94 9.27 34.44
C GLY A 195 11.43 9.05 34.15
N SER A 196 12.17 8.63 35.18
CA SER A 196 13.63 8.46 35.15
C SER A 196 14.04 7.42 34.08
N PRO A 197 15.30 7.45 33.58
CA PRO A 197 15.80 6.44 32.65
C PRO A 197 15.65 4.99 33.14
N GLU A 198 15.62 4.79 34.46
CA GLU A 198 15.47 3.49 35.11
C GLU A 198 14.03 2.99 35.08
N GLU A 199 13.04 3.87 35.30
CA GLU A 199 11.61 3.54 35.16
C GLU A 199 11.26 3.14 33.72
N LYS A 200 11.87 3.78 32.72
CA LYS A 200 11.71 3.40 31.31
C LYS A 200 12.28 2.02 31.00
N ARG A 201 13.34 1.61 31.69
CA ARG A 201 14.00 0.30 31.53
C ARG A 201 13.17 -0.82 32.16
N HIS A 202 12.66 -0.59 33.37
CA HIS A 202 11.77 -1.53 34.06
C HIS A 202 10.44 -1.73 33.32
N LEU A 203 9.87 -0.65 32.73
CA LEU A 203 8.70 -0.71 31.84
C LEU A 203 8.99 -1.41 30.50
N TRP A 204 10.25 -1.67 30.13
CA TRP A 204 10.64 -2.40 28.93
C TRP A 204 10.76 -3.90 29.21
N GLU A 205 11.26 -4.26 30.38
CA GLU A 205 11.49 -5.65 30.83
C GLU A 205 10.18 -6.38 31.19
N THR A 206 9.16 -5.64 31.66
CA THR A 206 7.88 -6.19 32.14
C THR A 206 6.74 -6.15 31.11
N ARG A 207 7.03 -5.90 29.82
CA ARG A 207 6.00 -5.67 28.79
C ARG A 207 5.19 -6.92 28.43
N PRO A 208 3.85 -6.87 28.48
CA PRO A 208 3.00 -7.90 27.89
C PRO A 208 3.25 -7.98 26.38
N ARG A 209 3.48 -9.18 25.85
CA ARG A 209 3.57 -9.39 24.40
C ARG A 209 2.22 -9.10 23.76
N ALA A 210 2.23 -8.37 22.63
CA ALA A 210 1.01 -8.12 21.87
C ALA A 210 0.28 -9.44 21.53
N PRO A 211 -1.07 -9.47 21.57
CA PRO A 211 -1.82 -10.62 21.09
C PRO A 211 -1.39 -10.88 19.65
N ARG A 212 -0.89 -12.09 19.39
CA ARG A 212 -0.67 -12.55 18.02
C ARG A 212 -1.98 -13.13 17.54
N TRP A 213 -2.58 -12.49 16.53
CA TRP A 213 -3.82 -13.00 15.97
C TRP A 213 -3.53 -14.05 14.89
N GLU A 214 -4.08 -15.24 15.06
CA GLU A 214 -4.12 -16.26 14.01
C GLU A 214 -5.38 -16.07 13.16
N GLY A 215 -5.20 -15.93 11.85
CA GLY A 215 -6.32 -15.83 10.91
C GLY A 215 -7.18 -14.55 11.01
N PRO A 216 -8.22 -14.43 10.17
CA PRO A 216 -9.24 -13.38 10.28
C PRO A 216 -10.14 -13.59 11.52
N PRO A 217 -10.88 -12.56 11.96
CA PRO A 217 -11.88 -12.66 13.04
C PRO A 217 -12.97 -13.67 12.74
N THR A 218 -13.33 -14.51 13.72
CA THR A 218 -14.46 -15.45 13.63
C THR A 218 -15.80 -14.74 13.82
N ASP A 219 -16.91 -15.27 13.28
CA ASP A 219 -18.23 -14.60 13.25
C ASP A 219 -18.78 -14.19 14.62
N SER A 220 -18.34 -14.85 15.69
CA SER A 220 -18.67 -14.50 17.07
C SER A 220 -17.78 -13.42 17.71
N GLU A 221 -16.64 -13.05 17.09
CA GLU A 221 -15.75 -12.03 17.65
C GLU A 221 -16.24 -10.60 17.36
N PRO A 222 -16.16 -9.66 18.33
CA PRO A 222 -16.44 -8.26 18.08
C PRO A 222 -15.38 -7.70 17.12
N ALA A 223 -15.79 -7.35 15.90
CA ALA A 223 -14.91 -6.85 14.86
C ALA A 223 -15.65 -5.85 13.96
N LEU A 224 -14.89 -4.88 13.45
CA LEU A 224 -15.35 -3.97 12.41
C LEU A 224 -15.45 -4.75 11.10
N THR A 225 -16.63 -4.78 10.50
CA THR A 225 -16.91 -5.54 9.29
C THR A 225 -17.15 -4.60 8.12
N VAL A 226 -16.38 -4.77 7.04
CA VAL A 226 -16.62 -4.11 5.75
C VAL A 226 -17.32 -5.10 4.83
N HIS A 227 -18.56 -4.79 4.47
CA HIS A 227 -19.39 -5.55 3.55
C HIS A 227 -19.19 -5.02 2.13
N VAL A 228 -18.89 -5.92 1.20
CA VAL A 228 -18.74 -5.56 -0.21
C VAL A 228 -19.58 -6.48 -1.08
N TRP A 229 -20.41 -5.86 -1.92
CA TRP A 229 -21.11 -6.50 -3.03
C TRP A 229 -20.27 -6.28 -4.28
N THR A 230 -19.60 -7.33 -4.73
CA THR A 230 -18.76 -7.23 -5.93
C THR A 230 -19.63 -7.23 -7.17
N PRO A 231 -19.31 -6.43 -8.20
CA PRO A 231 -20.10 -6.35 -9.44
C PRO A 231 -20.45 -7.70 -10.06
N SER A 232 -19.52 -8.67 -10.07
CA SER A 232 -19.74 -10.01 -10.61
C SER A 232 -20.55 -10.95 -9.71
N GLY A 233 -20.60 -10.67 -8.40
CA GLY A 233 -21.31 -11.47 -7.40
C GLY A 233 -22.72 -10.97 -7.08
N SER A 234 -23.02 -9.71 -7.40
CA SER A 234 -24.33 -9.07 -7.23
C SER A 234 -25.14 -8.96 -8.53
N ALA A 235 -24.60 -9.41 -9.67
CA ALA A 235 -25.29 -9.40 -10.95
C ALA A 235 -26.35 -10.52 -11.00
N LYS A 236 -27.58 -10.20 -11.43
CA LYS A 236 -28.68 -11.17 -11.61
C LYS A 236 -28.43 -12.16 -12.76
N ALA A 237 -27.50 -11.86 -13.67
CA ALA A 237 -27.12 -12.69 -14.82
C ALA A 237 -25.58 -12.84 -14.90
N PRO A 238 -25.07 -13.93 -15.50
CA PRO A 238 -23.63 -14.18 -15.59
C PRO A 238 -22.92 -13.07 -16.38
N ALA A 239 -22.09 -12.29 -15.69
CA ALA A 239 -21.34 -11.17 -16.26
C ALA A 239 -20.36 -11.60 -17.37
N ARG A 240 -20.19 -10.75 -18.38
CA ARG A 240 -19.24 -10.96 -19.48
C ARG A 240 -17.82 -10.68 -18.95
N ARG A 241 -16.91 -11.66 -19.02
CA ARG A 241 -15.59 -11.60 -18.37
C ARG A 241 -14.63 -10.59 -19.04
N HIS A 242 -14.55 -9.37 -18.54
CA HIS A 242 -13.45 -8.43 -18.72
C HIS A 242 -12.58 -8.35 -17.44
N PRO A 243 -11.44 -9.07 -17.37
CA PRO A 243 -10.72 -9.34 -16.11
C PRO A 243 -10.20 -8.10 -15.35
N VAL A 244 -10.12 -6.94 -15.99
CA VAL A 244 -9.65 -5.67 -15.39
C VAL A 244 -10.80 -4.66 -15.19
N ILE A 245 -11.80 -4.63 -16.07
CA ILE A 245 -12.90 -3.66 -16.03
C ILE A 245 -14.00 -4.11 -15.06
N ASP A 246 -14.36 -5.41 -15.10
CA ASP A 246 -15.42 -6.02 -14.26
C ASP A 246 -15.17 -5.86 -12.76
N ARG A 247 -13.89 -5.80 -12.38
CA ARG A 247 -13.46 -5.80 -10.98
C ARG A 247 -13.41 -4.40 -10.36
N TYR A 248 -13.13 -3.36 -11.15
CA TYR A 248 -12.79 -2.03 -10.61
C TYR A 248 -13.73 -0.90 -11.03
N ILE A 249 -14.54 -1.07 -12.08
CA ILE A 249 -15.38 0.01 -12.63
C ILE A 249 -16.86 -0.38 -12.59
N ALA A 250 -17.23 -1.46 -13.28
CA ALA A 250 -18.58 -2.01 -13.33
C ALA A 250 -18.56 -3.39 -14.00
N ALA A 251 -19.43 -4.31 -13.61
CA ALA A 251 -19.72 -5.50 -14.38
C ALA A 251 -20.94 -5.23 -15.26
N VAL A 252 -20.80 -5.49 -16.56
CA VAL A 252 -21.93 -5.43 -17.50
C VAL A 252 -22.44 -6.84 -17.69
N ASP A 253 -23.73 -7.06 -17.41
CA ASP A 253 -24.35 -8.35 -17.66
C ASP A 253 -24.53 -8.61 -19.17
N LYS A 254 -24.94 -9.83 -19.55
CA LYS A 254 -25.19 -10.19 -20.96
C LYS A 254 -26.31 -9.36 -21.62
N ASN A 255 -27.11 -8.65 -20.82
CA ASN A 255 -28.23 -7.83 -21.24
C ASN A 255 -27.88 -6.33 -21.27
N GLY A 256 -26.63 -5.95 -20.99
CA GLY A 256 -26.17 -4.56 -21.00
C GLY A 256 -26.39 -3.78 -19.69
N VAL A 257 -26.89 -4.42 -18.63
CA VAL A 257 -27.14 -3.76 -17.32
C VAL A 257 -25.84 -3.63 -16.54
N ILE A 258 -25.50 -2.39 -16.18
CA ILE A 258 -24.28 -2.02 -15.45
C ILE A 258 -24.50 -2.22 -13.94
N SER A 259 -23.93 -3.29 -13.37
CA SER A 259 -23.83 -3.47 -11.91
C SER A 259 -22.53 -2.82 -11.40
N THR A 260 -22.66 -1.78 -10.59
CA THR A 260 -21.51 -1.03 -10.04
C THR A 260 -21.03 -1.60 -8.69
N GLY A 261 -21.71 -2.63 -8.17
CA GLY A 261 -21.48 -3.14 -6.82
C GLY A 261 -21.85 -2.12 -5.72
N HIS A 262 -21.57 -2.47 -4.47
CA HIS A 262 -21.79 -1.60 -3.31
C HIS A 262 -20.84 -1.93 -2.16
N ALA A 263 -20.67 -1.00 -1.22
CA ALA A 263 -19.90 -1.23 -0.01
C ALA A 263 -20.56 -0.57 1.21
N ALA A 264 -20.56 -1.29 2.33
CA ALA A 264 -21.03 -0.82 3.63
C ALA A 264 -20.04 -1.18 4.74
N LEU A 265 -20.13 -0.49 5.87
CA LEU A 265 -19.31 -0.75 7.05
C LEU A 265 -20.21 -0.89 8.28
N GLU A 266 -20.01 -1.97 9.02
CA GLU A 266 -20.74 -2.33 10.23
C GLU A 266 -19.76 -2.49 11.39
N SER A 267 -20.10 -1.92 12.55
CA SER A 267 -19.35 -2.09 13.80
C SER A 267 -20.16 -2.88 14.81
N HIS A 268 -19.48 -3.54 15.75
CA HIS A 268 -20.13 -4.29 16.82
C HIS A 268 -21.00 -3.38 17.72
N GLU A 269 -20.63 -2.10 17.85
CA GLU A 269 -21.35 -1.10 18.65
C GLU A 269 -22.62 -0.57 17.96
N GLY A 270 -23.01 -1.12 16.81
CA GLY A 270 -24.26 -0.77 16.11
C GLY A 270 -24.14 0.38 15.11
N ILE A 271 -22.93 0.88 14.81
CA ILE A 271 -22.75 1.86 13.74
C ILE A 271 -22.77 1.15 12.39
N TYR A 272 -23.67 1.59 11.50
CA TYR A 272 -23.77 1.14 10.12
C TYR A 272 -23.60 2.33 9.15
N VAL A 273 -22.64 2.21 8.23
CA VAL A 273 -22.32 3.25 7.23
C VAL A 273 -22.55 2.67 5.84
N SER A 274 -23.67 3.06 5.23
CA SER A 274 -24.05 2.68 3.88
C SER A 274 -24.83 3.83 3.26
N LEU A 275 -24.33 4.41 2.17
CA LEU A 275 -24.89 5.63 1.57
C LEU A 275 -25.36 5.36 0.14
N TYR A 276 -26.64 5.63 -0.12
CA TYR A 276 -27.27 5.52 -1.44
C TYR A 276 -27.70 6.89 -1.97
N PRO A 277 -27.84 7.07 -3.29
CA PRO A 277 -28.57 8.21 -3.83
C PRO A 277 -30.06 8.08 -3.51
N ALA A 278 -30.72 9.19 -3.18
CA ALA A 278 -32.16 9.21 -2.86
C ALA A 278 -33.05 9.02 -4.09
N LYS A 279 -32.53 9.36 -5.28
CA LYS A 279 -33.15 9.14 -6.58
C LYS A 279 -32.17 8.38 -7.46
N GLU A 280 -32.66 7.46 -8.29
CA GLU A 280 -31.80 6.79 -9.26
C GLU A 280 -31.18 7.82 -10.21
N ILE A 281 -29.86 7.71 -10.39
CA ILE A 281 -29.12 8.58 -11.30
C ILE A 281 -29.19 7.92 -12.67
N ASP A 282 -29.75 8.63 -13.65
CA ASP A 282 -29.75 8.19 -15.04
C ASP A 282 -28.31 8.09 -15.56
N ARG A 283 -27.98 6.96 -16.19
CA ARG A 283 -26.63 6.60 -16.63
C ARG A 283 -26.54 6.62 -18.16
N SER A 284 -27.15 7.61 -18.79
CA SER A 284 -27.08 7.76 -20.24
C SER A 284 -25.61 7.94 -20.70
N PRO A 285 -25.15 7.23 -21.75
CA PRO A 285 -23.76 7.26 -22.19
C PRO A 285 -23.23 8.66 -22.52
N ASP A 286 -24.10 9.54 -23.03
CA ASP A 286 -23.75 10.89 -23.50
C ASP A 286 -23.40 11.86 -22.35
N GLN A 287 -23.88 11.59 -21.12
CA GLN A 287 -23.59 12.40 -19.93
C GLN A 287 -22.57 11.75 -18.98
N PHE A 288 -22.06 10.56 -19.32
CA PHE A 288 -21.19 9.77 -18.44
C PHE A 288 -19.90 10.50 -18.06
N GLY A 289 -19.30 11.24 -19.00
CA GLY A 289 -18.09 12.05 -18.73
C GLY A 289 -18.33 13.22 -17.77
N GLN A 290 -19.53 13.81 -17.78
CA GLN A 290 -19.91 14.88 -16.86
C GLN A 290 -20.22 14.32 -15.47
N LEU A 291 -20.93 13.19 -15.39
CA LEU A 291 -21.25 12.46 -14.15
C LEU A 291 -19.99 12.01 -13.37
N LEU A 292 -18.89 11.74 -14.06
CA LEU A 292 -17.62 11.37 -13.42
C LEU A 292 -16.88 12.54 -12.78
N ARG A 293 -17.26 13.80 -13.05
CA ARG A 293 -16.60 14.97 -12.45
C ARG A 293 -16.93 15.07 -10.96
N ALA A 294 -15.90 15.32 -10.15
CA ALA A 294 -16.05 15.58 -8.72
C ALA A 294 -16.48 17.04 -8.42
N THR A 295 -17.36 17.62 -9.24
CA THR A 295 -17.88 18.99 -9.09
C THR A 295 -19.19 19.00 -8.29
N ARG A 296 -19.50 20.13 -7.66
CA ARG A 296 -20.74 20.32 -6.88
C ARG A 296 -22.02 20.24 -7.71
N GLU A 297 -21.91 20.45 -9.02
CA GLU A 297 -23.02 20.30 -9.97
C GLU A 297 -23.59 18.88 -10.01
N ASN A 298 -22.79 17.87 -9.63
CA ASN A 298 -23.19 16.46 -9.60
C ASN A 298 -23.65 16.00 -8.20
N ASP A 299 -23.87 16.93 -7.27
CA ASP A 299 -24.32 16.62 -5.92
C ASP A 299 -25.84 16.40 -5.92
N VAL A 300 -26.26 15.23 -5.43
CA VAL A 300 -27.68 14.85 -5.29
C VAL A 300 -27.99 14.49 -3.84
N PRO A 301 -29.27 14.53 -3.41
CA PRO A 301 -29.64 14.04 -2.08
C PRO A 301 -29.31 12.55 -1.94
N GLY A 302 -28.79 12.15 -0.79
CA GLY A 302 -28.49 10.77 -0.44
C GLY A 302 -29.24 10.30 0.80
N VAL A 303 -29.31 8.98 0.99
CA VAL A 303 -29.96 8.33 2.12
C VAL A 303 -28.99 7.33 2.73
N PHE A 304 -28.86 7.38 4.05
CA PHE A 304 -28.12 6.37 4.80
C PHE A 304 -29.05 5.20 5.16
N GLN A 305 -28.59 3.98 4.93
CA GLN A 305 -29.34 2.78 5.33
C GLN A 305 -29.26 2.57 6.85
N PRO A 306 -30.30 1.99 7.47
CA PRO A 306 -30.37 1.84 8.92
C PRO A 306 -29.44 0.75 9.45
N ASP A 307 -29.45 -0.43 8.84
CA ASP A 307 -28.69 -1.60 9.29
C ASP A 307 -28.47 -2.62 8.16
N TYR A 308 -27.55 -3.56 8.39
CA TYR A 308 -27.21 -4.60 7.42
C TYR A 308 -28.36 -5.60 7.16
N ALA A 309 -29.16 -5.93 8.18
CA ALA A 309 -30.24 -6.90 8.03
C ALA A 309 -31.35 -6.37 7.11
N THR A 310 -31.68 -5.09 7.23
CA THR A 310 -32.65 -4.38 6.38
C THR A 310 -32.11 -4.29 4.95
N GLU A 311 -30.86 -3.86 4.78
CA GLU A 311 -30.25 -3.72 3.44
C GLU A 311 -30.08 -5.06 2.72
N SER A 312 -29.61 -6.09 3.43
CA SER A 312 -29.40 -7.42 2.85
C SER A 312 -30.70 -8.14 2.48
N LYS A 313 -31.79 -7.90 3.23
CA LYS A 313 -33.14 -8.37 2.88
C LYS A 313 -33.72 -7.64 1.68
N ALA A 314 -33.49 -6.33 1.57
CA ALA A 314 -34.01 -5.52 0.48
C ALA A 314 -33.33 -5.84 -0.86
N TRP A 315 -32.05 -6.22 -0.84
CA TRP A 315 -31.28 -6.48 -2.05
C TRP A 315 -30.69 -7.89 -2.11
N CYS A 316 -29.57 -8.15 -1.42
CA CYS A 316 -28.98 -9.47 -1.23
C CYS A 316 -27.90 -9.45 -0.15
N PRO A 317 -27.50 -10.62 0.40
CA PRO A 317 -26.34 -10.70 1.29
C PRO A 317 -25.04 -10.26 0.60
N SER A 318 -24.18 -9.58 1.36
CA SER A 318 -22.86 -9.12 0.88
C SER A 318 -21.99 -10.27 0.39
N THR A 319 -21.40 -10.13 -0.80
CA THR A 319 -20.55 -11.15 -1.42
C THR A 319 -19.27 -11.43 -0.64
N VAL A 320 -18.65 -10.39 -0.08
CA VAL A 320 -17.39 -10.50 0.68
C VAL A 320 -17.47 -9.66 1.94
N LYS A 321 -16.97 -10.21 3.05
CA LYS A 321 -16.79 -9.50 4.32
C LYS A 321 -15.30 -9.41 4.67
N VAL A 322 -14.83 -8.22 5.04
CA VAL A 322 -13.48 -8.02 5.59
C VAL A 322 -13.62 -7.57 7.04
N ARG A 323 -13.02 -8.32 7.97
CA ARG A 323 -13.21 -8.10 9.40
C ARG A 323 -11.91 -7.70 10.07
N ILE A 324 -11.97 -6.68 10.92
CA ILE A 324 -10.82 -6.01 11.55
C ILE A 324 -11.06 -5.96 13.06
N ARG A 325 -10.12 -6.50 13.84
CA ARG A 325 -10.20 -6.49 15.32
C ARG A 325 -9.72 -5.17 15.90
N ASN A 326 -8.57 -4.68 15.46
CA ASN A 326 -7.91 -3.53 16.08
C ASN A 326 -8.44 -2.20 15.51
N TYR A 327 -9.69 -1.86 15.80
CA TYR A 327 -10.32 -0.57 15.44
C TYR A 327 -10.77 0.20 16.68
N SER A 328 -11.02 1.51 16.57
CA SER A 328 -11.44 2.39 17.66
C SER A 328 -12.93 2.74 17.56
N PRO A 329 -13.78 2.13 18.40
CA PRO A 329 -15.22 2.42 18.41
C PRO A 329 -15.52 3.90 18.69
N ARG A 330 -14.78 4.51 19.63
CA ARG A 330 -14.93 5.92 19.99
C ARG A 330 -14.65 6.87 18.82
N GLN A 331 -13.58 6.62 18.06
CA GLN A 331 -13.24 7.45 16.90
C GLN A 331 -14.24 7.26 15.77
N LEU A 332 -14.70 6.02 15.54
CA LEU A 332 -15.75 5.73 14.57
C LEU A 332 -17.08 6.41 14.92
N SER A 333 -17.49 6.37 16.19
CA SER A 333 -18.69 7.07 16.68
C SER A 333 -18.59 8.57 16.48
N ALA A 334 -17.49 9.20 16.89
CA ALA A 334 -17.29 10.64 16.70
C ALA A 334 -17.28 11.05 15.21
N PHE A 335 -16.65 10.23 14.37
CA PHE A 335 -16.71 10.42 12.92
C PHE A 335 -18.15 10.32 12.41
N TRP A 336 -18.89 9.29 12.82
CA TRP A 336 -20.25 9.03 12.32
C TRP A 336 -21.23 10.14 12.68
N GLU A 337 -21.20 10.61 13.93
CA GLU A 337 -22.05 11.71 14.41
C GLU A 337 -21.88 12.97 13.56
N THR A 338 -20.66 13.26 13.12
CA THR A 338 -20.39 14.42 12.26
C THR A 338 -20.70 14.11 10.80
N TYR A 339 -20.35 12.92 10.32
CA TYR A 339 -20.44 12.57 8.91
C TYR A 339 -21.87 12.45 8.40
N ARG A 340 -22.78 11.93 9.25
CA ARG A 340 -24.19 11.71 8.92
C ARG A 340 -25.01 12.98 8.73
N LEU A 341 -24.57 14.10 9.32
CA LEU A 341 -25.25 15.41 9.23
C LEU A 341 -25.33 15.96 7.80
N ASN A 342 -24.44 15.51 6.92
CA ASN A 342 -24.46 15.88 5.52
C ASN A 342 -24.94 14.68 4.67
N PRO A 343 -26.19 14.65 4.20
CA PRO A 343 -26.73 13.56 3.40
C PRO A 343 -26.37 13.67 1.91
N THR A 344 -25.53 14.61 1.47
CA THR A 344 -25.18 14.74 0.06
C THR A 344 -24.54 13.47 -0.48
N TYR A 345 -24.98 13.05 -1.66
CA TYR A 345 -24.42 11.97 -2.46
C TYR A 345 -23.77 12.54 -3.70
N ASN A 346 -22.57 12.04 -4.03
CA ASN A 346 -21.89 12.34 -5.27
C ASN A 346 -21.17 11.08 -5.76
N LEU A 347 -21.42 10.69 -7.00
CA LEU A 347 -20.91 9.44 -7.58
C LEU A 347 -19.39 9.30 -7.45
N THR A 348 -18.64 10.40 -7.58
CA THR A 348 -17.18 10.40 -7.61
C THR A 348 -16.58 10.64 -6.24
N HIS A 349 -17.00 11.69 -5.51
CA HIS A 349 -16.30 12.14 -4.30
C HIS A 349 -17.00 11.79 -2.97
N ARG A 350 -18.29 11.41 -3.01
CA ARG A 350 -19.11 11.09 -1.83
C ARG A 350 -20.17 10.02 -2.13
N ASN A 351 -19.70 8.81 -2.41
CA ASN A 351 -20.52 7.61 -2.62
C ASN A 351 -20.39 6.62 -1.44
N CYS A 352 -21.05 5.46 -1.53
CA CYS A 352 -20.98 4.38 -0.53
C CYS A 352 -19.53 3.99 -0.19
N SER A 353 -18.73 3.73 -1.22
CA SER A 353 -17.35 3.29 -1.12
C SER A 353 -16.44 4.33 -0.46
N SER A 354 -16.60 5.61 -0.81
CA SER A 354 -15.85 6.71 -0.21
C SER A 354 -16.24 6.94 1.25
N SER A 355 -17.50 6.68 1.60
CA SER A 355 -18.02 6.79 2.97
C SER A 355 -17.44 5.69 3.86
N VAL A 356 -17.43 4.44 3.36
CA VAL A 356 -16.76 3.31 4.00
C VAL A 356 -15.26 3.57 4.16
N ALA A 357 -14.58 4.06 3.13
CA ALA A 357 -13.15 4.34 3.20
C ALA A 357 -12.81 5.42 4.25
N LYS A 358 -13.63 6.47 4.37
CA LYS A 358 -13.47 7.52 5.38
C LYS A 358 -13.78 7.00 6.79
N ALA A 359 -14.85 6.24 6.97
CA ALA A 359 -15.22 5.62 8.25
C ALA A 359 -14.14 4.64 8.72
N LEU A 360 -13.63 3.80 7.82
CA LEU A 360 -12.52 2.90 8.08
C LEU A 360 -11.25 3.66 8.45
N GLU A 361 -10.89 4.72 7.70
CA GLU A 361 -9.75 5.59 8.01
C GLU A 361 -9.87 6.22 9.42
N ALA A 362 -11.06 6.65 9.82
CA ALA A 362 -11.29 7.20 11.17
C ALA A 362 -11.20 6.11 12.26
N ALA A 363 -11.71 4.90 11.99
CA ALA A 363 -11.71 3.81 12.95
C ALA A 363 -10.31 3.26 13.23
N ILE A 364 -9.40 3.29 12.25
CA ILE A 364 -8.03 2.73 12.38
C ILE A 364 -6.98 3.79 12.74
N GLU A 365 -7.36 5.05 12.89
CA GLU A 365 -6.42 6.14 13.17
C GLU A 365 -5.65 5.86 14.49
N GLY A 366 -4.32 5.94 14.40
CA GLY A 366 -3.38 5.68 15.50
C GLY A 366 -3.24 4.21 15.89
N ARG A 367 -4.01 3.28 15.32
CA ARG A 367 -4.07 1.89 15.81
C ARG A 367 -2.78 1.10 15.61
N VAL A 368 -1.97 1.41 14.61
CA VAL A 368 -0.65 0.78 14.43
C VAL A 368 0.39 1.35 15.40
N GLY A 369 0.30 2.65 15.72
CA GLY A 369 1.16 3.29 16.72
C GLY A 369 0.82 2.90 18.16
N GLN A 370 -0.44 2.52 18.41
CA GLN A 370 -0.98 2.11 19.70
C GLN A 370 -1.01 0.59 19.93
N LEU A 371 -0.61 -0.23 18.95
CA LEU A 371 -0.39 -1.67 19.16
C LEU A 371 0.43 -1.87 20.45
N PRO A 372 0.25 -2.95 21.25
CA PRO A 372 0.58 -3.08 22.70
C PRO A 372 1.99 -2.71 23.16
N ASN A 373 2.88 -2.36 22.23
CA ASN A 373 4.05 -1.53 22.46
C ASN A 373 3.71 -0.05 22.78
N GLY A 374 2.43 0.33 22.97
CA GLY A 374 1.87 1.68 22.87
C GLY A 374 2.30 2.73 23.91
N ALA A 375 3.15 2.41 24.89
CA ALA A 375 3.84 3.45 25.66
C ALA A 375 5.15 3.91 25.00
N ASP A 376 5.82 3.01 24.25
CA ASP A 376 7.00 3.27 23.41
C ASP A 376 7.09 2.25 22.27
N ALA A 377 6.26 2.44 21.23
CA ALA A 377 6.46 1.76 19.97
C ALA A 377 7.79 2.30 19.41
N GLY A 378 8.86 1.50 19.48
CA GLY A 378 10.19 1.90 19.03
C GLY A 378 10.24 2.22 17.54
N TRP A 379 11.42 2.60 17.04
CA TRP A 379 11.66 2.78 15.60
C TRP A 379 11.29 1.54 14.78
N TRP A 380 11.35 0.37 15.39
CA TRP A 380 10.96 -0.88 14.75
C TRP A 380 9.52 -0.90 14.24
N THR A 381 8.56 -0.24 14.91
CA THR A 381 7.17 -0.17 14.40
C THR A 381 7.10 0.61 13.09
N PHE A 382 7.84 1.72 12.99
CA PHE A 382 7.95 2.51 11.77
C PHE A 382 8.64 1.72 10.66
N VAL A 383 9.80 1.12 10.94
CA VAL A 383 10.57 0.33 9.97
C VAL A 383 9.76 -0.86 9.48
N ARG A 384 9.14 -1.61 10.39
CA ARG A 384 8.25 -2.73 10.05
C ARG A 384 7.12 -2.27 9.16
N LEU A 385 6.42 -1.19 9.53
CA LEU A 385 5.32 -0.66 8.73
C LEU A 385 5.78 -0.26 7.33
N TRP A 386 6.95 0.40 7.23
CA TRP A 386 7.52 0.83 5.95
C TRP A 386 7.95 -0.34 5.05
N LEU A 387 8.48 -1.41 5.64
CA LEU A 387 8.87 -2.64 4.94
C LEU A 387 7.68 -3.57 4.61
N THR A 388 6.49 -3.29 5.14
CA THR A 388 5.30 -4.12 4.91
C THR A 388 4.70 -3.81 3.53
N PRO A 389 4.67 -4.76 2.58
CA PRO A 389 4.16 -4.52 1.21
C PRO A 389 2.72 -4.00 1.18
N GLU A 390 1.90 -4.41 2.13
CA GLU A 390 0.49 -4.02 2.26
C GLU A 390 0.34 -2.50 2.47
N LEU A 391 1.32 -1.82 3.08
CA LEU A 391 1.32 -0.36 3.20
C LEU A 391 1.40 0.30 1.83
N TRP A 392 2.28 -0.22 0.97
CA TRP A 392 2.49 0.29 -0.39
C TRP A 392 1.27 0.05 -1.26
N VAL A 393 0.69 -1.16 -1.18
CA VAL A 393 -0.57 -1.50 -1.86
C VAL A 393 -1.70 -0.58 -1.39
N ALA A 394 -1.90 -0.44 -0.07
CA ALA A 394 -2.93 0.44 0.50
C ALA A 394 -2.70 1.90 0.08
N ALA A 395 -1.46 2.37 0.08
CA ALA A 395 -1.11 3.73 -0.35
C ALA A 395 -1.42 3.97 -1.83
N GLN A 396 -1.15 2.99 -2.70
CA GLN A 396 -1.40 3.10 -4.13
C GLN A 396 -2.89 3.04 -4.47
N LEU A 397 -3.62 2.08 -3.87
CA LEU A 397 -5.08 1.99 -4.00
C LEU A 397 -5.74 3.28 -3.54
N ARG A 398 -5.28 3.84 -2.41
CA ARG A 398 -5.76 5.12 -1.89
C ARG A 398 -5.40 6.31 -2.78
N LYS A 399 -4.21 6.34 -3.40
CA LYS A 399 -3.84 7.38 -4.40
C LYS A 399 -4.85 7.31 -5.55
N ARG A 400 -4.98 6.13 -6.17
CA ARG A 400 -5.87 5.89 -7.31
C ARG A 400 -7.33 6.23 -7.02
N ALA A 401 -7.86 5.79 -5.88
CA ALA A 401 -9.25 6.03 -5.51
C ALA A 401 -9.56 7.52 -5.25
N LYS A 402 -8.57 8.29 -4.77
CA LYS A 402 -8.72 9.75 -4.58
C LYS A 402 -8.60 10.54 -5.87
N THR A 403 -7.83 10.05 -6.85
CA THR A 403 -7.67 10.71 -8.14
C THR A 403 -8.75 10.35 -9.13
N MET A 404 -9.46 9.23 -8.93
CA MET A 404 -10.59 8.78 -9.74
C MET A 404 -11.86 8.81 -8.87
N ALA A 405 -12.35 7.66 -8.44
CA ALA A 405 -13.42 7.53 -7.48
C ALA A 405 -13.16 6.31 -6.60
N TRP A 406 -13.70 6.31 -5.39
CA TRP A 406 -13.77 5.09 -4.61
C TRP A 406 -14.83 4.17 -5.23
N THR A 407 -14.44 2.96 -5.61
CA THR A 407 -15.35 1.92 -6.09
C THR A 407 -15.36 0.73 -5.14
N PRO A 408 -16.41 -0.13 -5.16
CA PRO A 408 -16.49 -1.27 -4.24
C PRO A 408 -15.28 -2.21 -4.34
N GLY A 409 -14.75 -2.42 -5.55
CA GLY A 409 -13.52 -3.19 -5.77
C GLY A 409 -12.28 -2.54 -5.12
N LEU A 410 -12.11 -1.22 -5.27
CA LEU A 410 -11.00 -0.49 -4.65
C LEU A 410 -11.09 -0.47 -3.12
N VAL A 411 -12.29 -0.31 -2.57
CA VAL A 411 -12.51 -0.36 -1.12
C VAL A 411 -12.25 -1.75 -0.56
N LEU A 412 -12.67 -2.81 -1.24
CA LEU A 412 -12.40 -4.19 -0.82
C LEU A 412 -10.90 -4.45 -0.70
N ASP A 413 -10.14 -4.11 -1.74
CA ASP A 413 -8.70 -4.34 -1.77
C ASP A 413 -7.97 -3.44 -0.76
N TYR A 414 -8.46 -2.21 -0.57
CA TYR A 414 -7.94 -1.31 0.46
C TYR A 414 -8.22 -1.83 1.88
N ALA A 415 -9.44 -2.26 2.17
CA ALA A 415 -9.83 -2.82 3.46
C ALA A 415 -9.02 -4.08 3.80
N ARG A 416 -8.78 -4.95 2.81
CA ARG A 416 -7.89 -6.12 2.98
C ARG A 416 -6.46 -5.70 3.31
N ALA A 417 -5.88 -4.78 2.55
CA ALA A 417 -4.53 -4.31 2.80
C ALA A 417 -4.41 -3.65 4.18
N VAL A 418 -5.38 -2.82 4.56
CA VAL A 418 -5.43 -2.18 5.88
C VAL A 418 -5.62 -3.19 7.01
N SER A 419 -6.48 -4.19 6.85
CA SER A 419 -6.69 -5.23 7.87
C SER A 419 -5.38 -5.95 8.22
N MET A 420 -4.53 -6.21 7.23
CA MET A 420 -3.23 -6.84 7.43
C MET A 420 -2.21 -5.93 8.14
N LEU A 421 -2.37 -4.61 8.02
CA LEU A 421 -1.50 -3.63 8.70
C LEU A 421 -1.89 -3.43 10.17
N VAL A 422 -3.19 -3.43 10.43
CA VAL A 422 -3.78 -3.07 11.72
C VAL A 422 -3.90 -4.28 12.65
N ASP A 423 -4.16 -5.46 12.09
CA ASP A 423 -4.11 -6.76 12.77
C ASP A 423 -2.82 -7.49 12.37
N PRO A 424 -1.66 -7.21 13.01
CA PRO A 424 -0.38 -7.83 12.66
C PRO A 424 -0.47 -9.35 12.81
N ARG A 425 -0.51 -10.02 11.67
CA ARG A 425 -0.35 -11.47 11.56
C ARG A 425 1.13 -11.82 11.76
N PRO A 426 1.47 -13.03 12.23
CA PRO A 426 2.85 -13.49 12.19
C PRO A 426 3.37 -13.34 10.76
N PHE A 427 4.48 -12.62 10.59
CA PHE A 427 5.12 -12.38 9.29
C PHE A 427 5.26 -13.73 8.58
N GLY A 428 4.43 -13.97 7.56
CA GLY A 428 4.34 -15.27 6.89
C GLY A 428 5.71 -15.73 6.41
N TRP A 429 6.61 -14.81 6.04
CA TRP A 429 7.98 -15.14 5.64
C TRP A 429 8.84 -15.70 6.76
N ILE A 430 8.75 -15.21 8.00
CA ILE A 430 9.54 -15.72 9.12
C ILE A 430 9.00 -17.09 9.55
N THR A 431 7.67 -17.23 9.62
CA THR A 431 7.04 -18.51 9.93
C THR A 431 7.32 -19.54 8.84
N MET A 432 7.17 -19.17 7.57
CA MET A 432 7.42 -20.05 6.41
C MET A 432 8.91 -20.37 6.22
N SER A 433 9.82 -19.41 6.41
CA SER A 433 11.27 -19.68 6.35
C SER A 433 11.72 -20.53 7.54
N SER A 434 11.16 -20.33 8.73
CA SER A 434 11.41 -21.21 9.88
C SER A 434 10.85 -22.63 9.64
N LEU A 435 9.69 -22.76 8.99
CA LEU A 435 9.11 -24.04 8.57
C LEU A 435 9.96 -24.71 7.49
N ALA A 436 10.43 -23.97 6.49
CA ALA A 436 11.31 -24.47 5.43
C ALA A 436 12.67 -24.91 5.97
N LEU A 437 13.27 -24.13 6.88
CA LEU A 437 14.51 -24.48 7.58
C LEU A 437 14.32 -25.71 8.48
N ARG A 438 13.19 -25.82 9.19
CA ARG A 438 12.85 -27.02 9.97
C ARG A 438 12.66 -28.23 9.09
N ARG A 439 12.03 -28.08 7.92
CA ARG A 439 11.84 -29.15 6.93
C ARG A 439 13.17 -29.59 6.32
N MET A 440 14.05 -28.64 5.96
CA MET A 440 15.41 -28.93 5.49
C MET A 440 16.29 -29.61 6.55
N ARG A 441 16.16 -29.21 7.83
CA ARG A 441 16.88 -29.89 8.92
C ARG A 441 16.38 -31.31 9.15
N ARG A 442 15.07 -31.53 9.06
CA ARG A 442 14.47 -32.89 9.14
C ARG A 442 14.87 -33.75 7.95
N SER A 443 14.86 -33.22 6.73
CA SER A 443 15.32 -33.97 5.56
C SER A 443 16.81 -34.31 5.68
N ARG A 444 17.67 -33.36 6.07
CA ARG A 444 19.10 -33.65 6.27
C ARG A 444 19.36 -34.71 7.35
N ARG A 445 18.55 -34.77 8.41
CA ARG A 445 18.64 -35.84 9.42
C ARG A 445 18.23 -37.20 8.84
N ALA A 446 17.09 -37.25 8.16
CA ALA A 446 16.64 -38.48 7.49
C ALA A 446 17.64 -39.00 6.45
N TRP A 447 18.33 -38.10 5.72
CA TRP A 447 19.38 -38.50 4.76
C TRP A 447 20.63 -39.05 5.45
N ARG A 448 21.01 -38.52 6.62
CA ARG A 448 22.12 -39.06 7.41
C ARG A 448 21.78 -40.42 8.01
N GLU A 449 20.59 -40.56 8.57
CA GLU A 449 20.09 -41.82 9.11
C GLU A 449 20.00 -42.90 8.01
N ALA A 450 19.53 -42.54 6.81
CA ALA A 450 19.51 -43.45 5.66
C ALA A 450 20.91 -43.83 5.17
N ALA A 451 21.86 -42.89 5.16
CA ALA A 451 23.24 -43.16 4.77
C ALA A 451 23.97 -44.05 5.80
N GLU A 452 23.73 -43.84 7.09
CA GLU A 452 24.26 -44.67 8.18
C GLU A 452 23.67 -46.09 8.11
N GLN A 453 22.36 -46.23 7.89
CA GLN A 453 21.72 -47.54 7.71
C GLN A 453 22.23 -48.29 6.48
N ALA A 454 22.46 -47.59 5.36
CA ALA A 454 23.03 -48.19 4.15
C ALA A 454 24.49 -48.65 4.38
N ALA A 455 25.30 -47.86 5.11
CA ALA A 455 26.67 -48.24 5.46
C ALA A 455 26.72 -49.46 6.39
N VAL A 456 25.81 -49.55 7.36
CA VAL A 456 25.69 -50.72 8.26
C VAL A 456 25.25 -51.97 7.49
N ALA A 457 24.26 -51.85 6.61
CA ALA A 457 23.80 -52.97 5.78
C ALA A 457 24.91 -53.51 4.85
N GLN A 458 25.72 -52.61 4.30
CA GLN A 458 26.84 -52.99 3.42
C GLN A 458 28.02 -53.59 4.18
N ALA A 459 28.26 -53.17 5.43
CA ALA A 459 29.24 -53.81 6.31
C ALA A 459 28.81 -55.23 6.70
N GLN A 460 27.51 -55.44 6.96
CA GLN A 460 26.94 -56.76 7.28
C GLN A 460 26.95 -57.70 6.07
N SER A 461 26.67 -57.20 4.85
CA SER A 461 26.76 -58.02 3.63
C SER A 461 28.19 -58.46 3.35
N ASN A 462 29.18 -57.59 3.57
CA ASN A 462 30.59 -57.90 3.35
C ASN A 462 31.16 -58.89 4.40
N GLN A 463 30.61 -58.90 5.62
CA GLN A 463 30.97 -59.91 6.63
C GLN A 463 30.35 -61.29 6.32
N ALA A 464 29.14 -61.33 5.75
CA ALA A 464 28.48 -62.58 5.36
C ALA A 464 29.09 -63.24 4.10
N SER A 465 29.84 -62.50 3.28
CA SER A 465 30.54 -63.04 2.10
C SER A 465 31.96 -63.56 2.37
N HIS A 466 32.45 -63.42 3.60
CA HIS A 466 33.81 -63.82 4.01
C HIS A 466 33.86 -64.86 5.16
N GLY A 467 32.70 -65.38 5.58
CA GLY A 467 32.59 -66.58 6.43
C GLY A 467 32.02 -67.71 5.61
#